data_AF-A0A7V9BBI8-F1
#
_entry.id   AF-A0A7V9BBI8-F1
#
_cell.length_a   1.000
_cell.length_b   1.000
_cell.length_c   1.000
_cell.angle_alpha   90.00
_cell.angle_beta   90.00
_cell.angle_gamma   90.00
#
_symmetry.space_group_name_H-M   'P 1'
#
loop_
_entity.id
_entity.type
_entity.pdbx_description
1 polymer ?
#
loop_
_entity_poly.entity_id
_entity_poly.type
_entity_poly.pdbx_seq_one_letter_code
_entity_poly.pdbx_strand_id
1 'polypeptide(L)'
;MPETPDMYGHAIQRSVRQSPRKMRLVMDLIRGKNVNEAYAILQFNKKLAAKQIAKTLKSAVANAEQHALNANENFDVDHLIVVDAQVDMGSPLKRHRAAAQGRATPIRKRTSHVKISVAEPVANKKKKAEQVAKKKADRAPKPKTAKASAKKAAKSSTTTTAKASKKSKKKTAKSSKAKTAKAAKKKTAKAAKKTAKAAKKGAK
;
A
#
# COMPACT_ATOMS: atom_id res chain seq x y z
N MET A 1 -22.30 -5.91 26.83
CA MET A 1 -22.14 -5.57 25.39
C MET A 1 -20.78 -4.90 25.25
N PRO A 2 -19.88 -5.36 24.38
CA PRO A 2 -18.62 -4.64 24.17
C PRO A 2 -18.93 -3.34 23.40
N GLU A 3 -18.43 -2.23 23.93
CA GLU A 3 -18.38 -0.90 23.34
C GLU A 3 -18.01 -1.03 21.84
N THR A 4 -18.89 -0.62 20.92
CA THR A 4 -18.52 -0.55 19.50
C THR A 4 -17.44 0.53 19.37
N PRO A 5 -16.20 0.21 18.96
CA PRO A 5 -15.22 1.27 18.68
C PRO A 5 -15.83 2.19 17.63
N ASP A 6 -15.79 3.51 17.86
CA ASP A 6 -16.29 4.55 16.94
C ASP A 6 -15.93 4.20 15.49
N MET A 7 -16.88 3.66 14.74
CA MET A 7 -16.65 3.22 13.38
C MET A 7 -16.78 4.42 12.45
N TYR A 8 -15.68 4.82 11.83
CA TYR A 8 -15.66 5.93 10.86
C TYR A 8 -16.33 5.55 9.54
N GLY A 9 -16.18 4.28 9.12
CA GLY A 9 -16.77 3.80 7.88
C GLY A 9 -16.82 2.29 7.81
N HIS A 10 -17.83 1.77 7.10
CA HIS A 10 -17.92 0.35 6.79
C HIS A 10 -18.41 0.16 5.35
N ALA A 11 -18.07 -0.98 4.76
CA ALA A 11 -18.58 -1.38 3.46
C ALA A 11 -18.97 -2.85 3.46
N ILE A 12 -20.08 -3.15 2.79
CA ILE A 12 -20.61 -4.50 2.65
C ILE A 12 -20.72 -4.83 1.17
N GLN A 13 -20.01 -5.85 0.73
CA GLN A 13 -20.17 -6.41 -0.61
C GLN A 13 -21.00 -7.69 -0.53
N ARG A 14 -22.20 -7.66 -1.11
CA ARG A 14 -23.15 -8.78 -1.05
C ARG A 14 -23.01 -9.73 -2.25
N SER A 15 -23.29 -11.01 -2.01
CA SER A 15 -23.45 -12.05 -3.06
C SER A 15 -22.23 -12.24 -3.95
N VAL A 16 -21.03 -12.23 -3.37
CA VAL A 16 -19.77 -12.48 -4.08
C VAL A 16 -19.72 -13.95 -4.48
N ARG A 17 -19.46 -14.22 -5.77
CA ARG A 17 -19.32 -15.58 -6.32
C ARG A 17 -17.98 -16.23 -5.97
N GLN A 18 -17.64 -16.27 -4.68
CA GLN A 18 -16.49 -16.95 -4.11
C GLN A 18 -16.89 -17.63 -2.80
N SER A 19 -16.22 -18.75 -2.49
CA SER A 19 -16.48 -19.49 -1.25
C SER A 19 -15.95 -18.73 -0.03
N PRO A 20 -16.73 -18.62 1.07
CA PRO A 20 -16.31 -17.94 2.29
C PRO A 20 -14.95 -18.39 2.81
N ARG A 21 -14.66 -19.70 2.76
CA ARG A 21 -13.38 -20.26 3.22
C ARG A 21 -12.16 -19.68 2.49
N LYS A 22 -12.27 -19.45 1.18
CA LYS A 22 -11.17 -18.88 0.39
C LYS A 22 -10.98 -17.38 0.66
N MET A 23 -12.06 -16.68 0.96
CA MET A 23 -12.05 -15.25 1.29
C MET A 23 -11.48 -15.01 2.68
N ARG A 24 -11.84 -15.83 3.68
CA ARG A 24 -11.35 -15.73 5.07
C ARG A 24 -9.83 -15.77 5.15
N LEU A 25 -9.18 -16.66 4.40
CA LEU A 25 -7.71 -16.74 4.33
C LEU A 25 -7.02 -15.42 3.96
N VAL A 26 -7.67 -14.59 3.13
CA VAL A 26 -7.11 -13.28 2.75
C VAL A 26 -7.52 -12.20 3.75
N MET A 27 -8.73 -12.30 4.32
CA MET A 27 -9.22 -11.39 5.35
C MET A 27 -8.38 -11.42 6.62
N ASP A 28 -7.97 -12.61 7.04
CA ASP A 28 -7.14 -12.77 8.23
C ASP A 28 -5.76 -12.10 8.07
N LEU A 29 -5.28 -11.92 6.82
CA LEU A 29 -4.02 -11.21 6.55
C LEU A 29 -4.13 -9.69 6.71
N ILE A 30 -5.32 -9.11 6.56
CA ILE A 30 -5.53 -7.65 6.58
C ILE A 30 -6.12 -7.14 7.90
N ARG A 31 -6.65 -8.03 8.74
CA ARG A 31 -7.25 -7.68 10.03
C ARG A 31 -6.20 -7.02 10.93
N GLY A 32 -6.52 -5.86 11.50
CA GLY A 32 -5.64 -5.11 12.41
C GLY A 32 -4.50 -4.35 11.74
N LYS A 33 -4.43 -4.32 10.41
CA LYS A 33 -3.39 -3.60 9.67
C LYS A 33 -3.83 -2.20 9.26
N ASN A 34 -2.84 -1.33 9.05
CA ASN A 34 -3.07 -0.03 8.43
C ASN A 34 -3.61 -0.22 7.02
N VAL A 35 -4.47 0.71 6.58
CA VAL A 35 -5.12 0.65 5.27
C VAL A 35 -4.11 0.59 4.12
N ASN A 36 -3.02 1.37 4.19
CA ASN A 36 -1.96 1.34 3.17
C ASN A 36 -1.23 -0.01 3.11
N GLU A 37 -0.95 -0.62 4.25
CA GLU A 37 -0.34 -1.96 4.29
C GLU A 37 -1.32 -3.02 3.75
N ALA A 38 -2.60 -2.92 4.12
CA ALA A 38 -3.64 -3.81 3.61
C ALA A 38 -3.76 -3.72 2.08
N TYR A 39 -3.70 -2.52 1.48
CA TYR A 39 -3.66 -2.36 0.03
C TYR A 39 -2.46 -3.04 -0.61
N ALA A 40 -1.26 -2.87 -0.04
CA ALA A 40 -0.06 -3.51 -0.56
C ALA A 40 -0.20 -5.05 -0.52
N ILE A 41 -0.66 -5.60 0.59
CA ILE A 41 -0.90 -7.05 0.74
C ILE A 41 -1.91 -7.54 -0.32
N LEU A 42 -3.02 -6.84 -0.49
CA LEU A 42 -4.06 -7.23 -1.44
C LEU A 42 -3.62 -7.13 -2.89
N GLN A 43 -2.80 -6.13 -3.23
CA GLN A 43 -2.29 -5.92 -4.59
C GLN A 43 -1.35 -7.04 -5.03
N PHE A 44 -0.48 -7.52 -4.13
CA PHE A 44 0.51 -8.56 -4.45
C PHE A 44 0.05 -9.99 -4.11
N ASN A 45 -1.14 -10.16 -3.54
CA ASN A 45 -1.67 -11.48 -3.22
C ASN A 45 -2.12 -12.23 -4.50
N LYS A 46 -1.61 -13.46 -4.67
CA LYS A 46 -1.93 -14.32 -5.82
C LYS A 46 -3.36 -14.88 -5.80
N LYS A 47 -4.08 -14.81 -4.67
CA LYS A 47 -5.43 -15.37 -4.54
C LYS A 47 -6.46 -14.46 -5.24
N LEU A 48 -7.38 -15.06 -6.00
CA LEU A 48 -8.48 -14.34 -6.66
C LEU A 48 -9.36 -13.54 -5.68
N ALA A 49 -9.50 -14.03 -4.45
CA ALA A 49 -10.22 -13.36 -3.37
C ALA A 49 -9.73 -11.92 -3.13
N ALA A 50 -8.43 -11.66 -3.28
CA ALA A 50 -7.83 -10.36 -3.02
C ALA A 50 -8.43 -9.25 -3.89
N LYS A 51 -8.79 -9.55 -5.15
CA LYS A 51 -9.40 -8.57 -6.06
C LYS A 51 -10.78 -8.09 -5.56
N GLN A 52 -11.59 -9.02 -5.06
CA GLN A 52 -12.92 -8.69 -4.53
C GLN A 52 -12.81 -7.91 -3.23
N ILE A 53 -11.87 -8.30 -2.37
CA ILE A 53 -11.61 -7.66 -1.09
C ILE A 53 -11.07 -6.23 -1.28
N ALA A 54 -10.14 -6.03 -2.21
CA ALA A 54 -9.59 -4.71 -2.53
C ALA A 54 -10.68 -3.72 -2.96
N LYS A 55 -11.67 -4.19 -3.74
CA LYS A 55 -12.83 -3.36 -4.11
C LYS A 55 -13.66 -2.97 -2.88
N THR A 56 -13.91 -3.90 -1.98
CA THR A 56 -14.67 -3.63 -0.74
C THR A 56 -13.90 -2.68 0.19
N LEU A 57 -12.59 -2.86 0.34
CA LEU A 57 -11.74 -1.97 1.15
C LEU A 57 -11.73 -0.54 0.59
N LYS A 58 -11.63 -0.39 -0.74
CA LYS A 58 -11.73 0.91 -1.41
C LYS A 58 -13.05 1.62 -1.12
N SER A 59 -14.16 0.87 -1.13
CA SER A 59 -15.46 1.42 -0.76
C SER A 59 -15.52 1.82 0.71
N ALA A 60 -14.88 1.06 1.62
CA ALA A 60 -14.87 1.38 3.05
C ALA A 60 -14.12 2.69 3.33
N VAL A 61 -12.98 2.91 2.66
CA VAL A 61 -12.21 4.16 2.78
C VAL A 61 -13.02 5.34 2.25
N ALA A 62 -13.65 5.22 1.08
CA ALA A 62 -14.49 6.28 0.53
C ALA A 62 -15.68 6.63 1.46
N ASN A 63 -16.29 5.63 2.10
CA ASN A 63 -17.35 5.86 3.07
C ASN A 63 -16.83 6.59 4.33
N ALA A 64 -15.61 6.27 4.77
CA ALA A 64 -14.98 6.96 5.90
C ALA A 64 -14.65 8.42 5.56
N GLU A 65 -14.12 8.69 4.35
CA GLU A 65 -13.88 10.04 3.84
C GLU A 65 -15.19 10.84 3.81
N GLN A 66 -16.27 10.27 3.27
CA GLN A 66 -17.56 10.95 3.20
C GLN A 66 -18.14 11.24 4.60
N HIS A 67 -18.01 10.31 5.55
CA HIS A 67 -18.46 10.53 6.92
C HIS A 67 -17.69 11.68 7.59
N ALA A 68 -16.37 11.74 7.42
CA ALA A 68 -15.56 12.81 7.96
C ALA A 68 -15.89 14.19 7.37
N LEU A 69 -16.14 14.25 6.05
CA LEU A 69 -16.58 15.47 5.39
C LEU A 69 -17.91 15.97 5.95
N ASN A 70 -18.87 15.08 6.17
CA ASN A 70 -20.17 15.44 6.76
C ASN A 70 -20.02 15.92 8.22
N ALA A 71 -19.06 15.39 8.97
CA ALA A 71 -18.78 15.76 10.35
C ALA A 71 -17.87 17.00 10.49
N ASN A 72 -17.35 17.55 9.38
CA ASN A 72 -16.35 18.62 9.36
C ASN A 72 -15.10 18.32 10.22
N GLU A 73 -14.70 17.04 10.29
CA GLU A 73 -13.54 16.61 11.05
C GLU A 73 -12.29 16.51 10.16
N ASN A 74 -11.13 16.76 10.76
CA ASN A 74 -9.84 16.68 10.06
C ASN A 74 -9.42 15.20 9.93
N PHE A 75 -9.76 14.58 8.80
CA PHE A 75 -9.56 13.16 8.52
C PHE A 75 -8.28 12.88 7.74
N ASP A 76 -7.55 11.85 8.16
CA ASP A 76 -6.34 11.38 7.51
C ASP A 76 -6.43 9.88 7.23
N VAL A 77 -6.32 9.52 5.95
CA VAL A 77 -6.40 8.14 5.46
C VAL A 77 -5.23 7.30 5.98
N ASP A 78 -4.06 7.91 6.20
CA ASP A 78 -2.84 7.19 6.59
C ASP A 78 -2.91 6.64 8.03
N HIS A 79 -3.79 7.21 8.85
CA HIS A 79 -4.02 6.77 10.22
C HIS A 79 -5.14 5.73 10.35
N LEU A 80 -5.77 5.34 9.24
CA LEU A 80 -6.91 4.44 9.25
C LEU A 80 -6.48 2.97 9.36
N ILE A 81 -7.17 2.22 10.23
CA ILE A 81 -6.90 0.81 10.50
C ILE A 81 -8.14 -0.04 10.19
N VAL A 82 -7.92 -1.24 9.68
CA VAL A 82 -8.97 -2.25 9.51
C VAL A 82 -9.27 -2.89 10.87
N VAL A 83 -10.35 -2.44 11.52
CA VAL A 83 -10.76 -2.92 12.84
C VAL A 83 -11.46 -4.27 12.76
N ASP A 84 -12.43 -4.37 11.85
CA ASP A 84 -13.25 -5.56 11.70
C ASP A 84 -13.33 -5.99 10.25
N ALA A 85 -13.17 -7.29 10.02
CA ALA A 85 -13.08 -7.89 8.70
C ALA A 85 -13.74 -9.27 8.75
N GLN A 86 -14.98 -9.32 8.27
CA GLN A 86 -15.87 -10.47 8.40
C GLN A 86 -16.31 -10.99 7.04
N VAL A 87 -16.46 -12.31 6.96
CA VAL A 87 -16.99 -12.97 5.77
C VAL A 87 -18.02 -14.01 6.16
N ASP A 88 -19.23 -13.75 5.74
CA ASP A 88 -20.39 -14.60 5.97
C ASP A 88 -20.73 -15.43 4.75
N MET A 89 -21.45 -16.52 5.00
CA MET A 89 -21.96 -17.36 3.93
C MET A 89 -23.17 -16.69 3.30
N GLY A 90 -23.18 -16.61 1.97
CA GLY A 90 -24.36 -16.19 1.20
C GLY A 90 -25.17 -17.38 0.71
N SER A 91 -26.27 -17.08 0.02
CA SER A 91 -27.16 -18.11 -0.55
C SER A 91 -26.41 -18.99 -1.57
N PRO A 92 -26.36 -20.32 -1.36
CA PRO A 92 -25.69 -21.23 -2.27
C PRO A 92 -26.58 -21.58 -3.47
N LEU A 93 -26.02 -21.58 -4.68
CA LEU A 93 -26.74 -22.11 -5.84
C LEU A 93 -26.64 -23.65 -5.85
N LYS A 94 -27.79 -24.32 -5.89
CA LYS A 94 -27.90 -25.78 -6.02
C LYS A 94 -27.73 -26.16 -7.50
N ARG A 95 -26.87 -27.14 -7.78
CA ARG A 95 -26.66 -27.79 -9.08
C ARG A 95 -26.57 -29.29 -8.84
N HIS A 96 -26.81 -30.11 -9.87
CA HIS A 96 -26.69 -31.55 -9.77
C HIS A 96 -25.63 -32.06 -10.75
N ARG A 97 -24.98 -33.16 -10.40
CA ARG A 97 -24.10 -33.91 -11.30
C ARG A 97 -24.53 -35.38 -11.28
N ALA A 98 -24.59 -35.98 -12.46
CA ALA A 98 -24.83 -37.41 -12.61
C ALA A 98 -23.75 -38.21 -11.88
N ALA A 99 -24.17 -39.21 -11.12
CA ALA A 99 -23.32 -40.14 -10.39
C ALA A 99 -23.67 -41.59 -10.75
N ALA A 100 -22.91 -42.54 -10.21
CA ALA A 100 -23.11 -43.97 -10.49
C ALA A 100 -24.52 -44.45 -10.14
N GLN A 101 -24.98 -45.49 -10.84
CA GLN A 101 -26.30 -46.12 -10.64
C GLN A 101 -27.49 -45.15 -10.76
N GLY A 102 -27.46 -44.22 -11.73
CA GLY A 102 -28.55 -43.28 -11.96
C GLY A 102 -28.76 -42.24 -10.85
N ARG A 103 -27.83 -42.10 -9.90
CA ARG A 103 -27.97 -41.18 -8.76
C ARG A 103 -27.62 -39.74 -9.17
N ALA A 104 -28.28 -38.76 -8.55
CA ALA A 104 -27.97 -37.34 -8.71
C ALA A 104 -27.32 -36.77 -7.44
N THR A 105 -26.05 -36.35 -7.52
CA THR A 105 -25.35 -35.75 -6.38
C THR A 105 -25.41 -34.21 -6.43
N PRO A 106 -25.67 -33.52 -5.31
CA PRO A 106 -25.77 -32.07 -5.29
C PRO A 106 -24.39 -31.38 -5.24
N ILE A 107 -24.16 -30.42 -6.13
CA ILE A 107 -23.04 -29.49 -6.11
C ILE A 107 -23.55 -28.11 -5.62
N ARG A 108 -23.01 -27.63 -4.51
CA ARG A 108 -23.35 -26.30 -3.95
C ARG A 108 -22.33 -25.26 -4.40
N LYS A 109 -22.73 -24.33 -5.27
CA LYS A 109 -21.91 -23.15 -5.64
C LYS A 109 -22.15 -22.05 -4.60
N ARG A 110 -21.29 -22.03 -3.58
CA ARG A 110 -21.40 -21.09 -2.44
C ARG A 110 -21.07 -19.67 -2.86
N THR A 111 -21.82 -18.71 -2.34
CA THR A 111 -21.53 -17.28 -2.38
C THR A 111 -21.12 -16.78 -1.00
N SER A 112 -20.60 -15.56 -0.91
CA SER A 112 -20.20 -14.91 0.34
C SER A 112 -20.65 -13.47 0.41
N HIS A 113 -20.82 -12.98 1.64
CA HIS A 113 -20.97 -11.57 1.95
C HIS A 113 -19.69 -11.12 2.67
N VAL A 114 -19.11 -10.00 2.24
CA VAL A 114 -17.88 -9.45 2.82
C VAL A 114 -18.23 -8.15 3.51
N LYS A 115 -17.83 -8.01 4.77
CA LYS A 115 -17.96 -6.77 5.55
C LYS A 115 -16.57 -6.34 6.01
N ILE A 116 -16.22 -5.09 5.74
CA ILE A 116 -14.98 -4.47 6.20
C ILE A 116 -15.36 -3.17 6.92
N SER A 117 -14.84 -2.99 8.12
CA SER A 117 -15.03 -1.79 8.92
C SER A 117 -13.67 -1.17 9.24
N VAL A 118 -13.60 0.15 9.09
CA VAL A 118 -12.39 0.94 9.27
C VAL A 118 -12.60 1.99 10.36
N ALA A 119 -11.58 2.23 11.18
CA ALA A 119 -11.61 3.28 12.20
C ALA A 119 -10.24 3.88 12.46
N GLU A 120 -10.22 5.09 13.01
CA GLU A 120 -9.00 5.64 13.60
C GLU A 120 -8.71 4.94 14.94
N PRO A 121 -7.45 4.55 15.22
CA PRO A 121 -7.10 3.96 16.50
C PRO A 121 -7.23 4.97 17.63
N VAL A 122 -7.87 4.55 18.72
CA VAL A 122 -8.08 5.36 19.94
C VAL A 122 -6.76 5.88 20.53
N ALA A 123 -5.65 5.15 20.33
CA ALA A 123 -4.32 5.57 20.75
C ALA A 123 -3.83 6.85 20.03
N ASN A 124 -4.24 7.08 18.77
CA ASN A 124 -3.92 8.31 18.05
C ASN A 124 -4.76 9.49 18.52
N LYS A 125 -6.01 9.29 18.98
CA LYS A 125 -6.81 10.36 19.62
C LYS A 125 -6.09 10.91 20.86
N LYS A 126 -5.56 10.03 21.73
CA LYS A 126 -4.80 10.43 22.94
C LYS A 126 -3.51 11.19 22.59
N LYS A 127 -2.74 10.71 21.61
CA LYS A 127 -1.52 11.39 21.14
C LYS A 127 -1.80 12.74 20.46
N LYS A 128 -2.89 12.85 19.67
CA LYS A 128 -3.35 14.13 19.08
C LYS A 128 -3.73 15.12 20.20
N ALA A 129 -4.49 14.70 21.22
CA ALA A 129 -4.87 15.56 22.35
C ALA A 129 -3.65 16.07 23.15
N GLU A 130 -2.67 15.20 23.42
CA GLU A 130 -1.45 15.57 24.15
C GLU A 130 -0.53 16.52 23.36
N GLN A 131 -0.43 16.34 22.03
CA GLN A 131 0.37 17.22 21.17
C GLN A 131 -0.28 18.60 20.96
N VAL A 132 -1.62 18.67 20.91
CA VAL A 132 -2.35 19.95 20.86
C VAL A 132 -2.20 20.71 22.18
N ALA A 133 -2.16 20.02 23.32
CA ALA A 133 -1.88 20.63 24.62
C ALA A 133 -0.44 21.19 24.71
N LYS A 134 0.56 20.44 24.25
CA LYS A 134 1.97 20.89 24.21
C LYS A 134 2.17 22.09 23.27
N LYS A 135 1.57 22.07 22.07
CA LYS A 135 1.60 23.22 21.13
C LYS A 135 0.89 24.48 21.62
N LYS A 136 -0.07 24.37 22.55
CA LYS A 136 -0.71 25.54 23.20
C LYS A 136 0.14 26.11 24.33
N ALA A 137 0.91 25.29 25.04
CA ALA A 137 1.83 25.76 26.09
C ALA A 137 3.04 26.53 25.53
N ASP A 138 3.58 26.10 24.38
CA ASP A 138 4.71 26.79 23.72
C ASP A 138 4.31 28.10 22.99
N ARG A 139 3.00 28.39 22.89
CA ARG A 139 2.45 29.55 22.18
C ARG A 139 1.99 30.67 23.12
N ALA A 140 2.38 30.64 24.39
CA ALA A 140 2.20 31.75 25.32
C ALA A 140 3.09 32.95 24.89
N PRO A 141 2.53 34.16 24.72
CA PRO A 141 3.32 35.32 24.35
C PRO A 141 4.24 35.72 25.51
N LYS A 142 5.55 35.75 25.27
CA LYS A 142 6.52 36.34 26.20
C LYS A 142 6.09 37.78 26.51
N PRO A 143 5.96 38.20 27.79
CA PRO A 143 5.63 39.58 28.12
C PRO A 143 6.80 40.49 27.72
N LYS A 144 6.50 41.56 26.99
CA LYS A 144 7.43 42.66 26.70
C LYS A 144 7.59 43.50 27.96
N THR A 145 8.80 43.61 28.50
CA THR A 145 9.21 44.76 29.32
C THR A 145 10.55 45.27 28.81
N ALA A 146 10.56 46.57 28.51
CA ALA A 146 11.69 47.34 28.03
C ALA A 146 12.80 47.45 29.09
N LYS A 147 14.06 47.39 28.65
CA LYS A 147 15.18 48.21 29.15
C LYS A 147 16.28 48.29 28.08
N ALA A 148 16.96 49.43 28.09
CA ALA A 148 17.55 50.10 26.95
C ALA A 148 19.07 49.88 26.77
N SER A 149 19.56 50.40 25.64
CA SER A 149 20.86 51.07 25.39
C SER A 149 22.19 50.29 25.38
N ALA A 150 22.73 50.17 24.15
CA ALA A 150 24.03 50.70 23.68
C ALA A 150 25.39 50.11 24.13
N LYS A 151 26.10 49.46 23.18
CA LYS A 151 27.56 49.57 22.88
C LYS A 151 27.82 48.91 21.50
N LYS A 152 27.91 49.65 20.39
CA LYS A 152 29.06 50.37 19.77
C LYS A 152 30.22 49.48 19.27
N ALA A 153 30.25 49.35 17.93
CA ALA A 153 31.37 49.42 16.98
C ALA A 153 32.50 48.35 16.91
N ALA A 154 32.54 47.71 15.73
CA ALA A 154 33.61 47.69 14.71
C ALA A 154 35.00 47.06 14.97
N LYS A 155 35.35 46.08 14.11
CA LYS A 155 36.62 45.94 13.35
C LYS A 155 36.44 44.77 12.34
N SER A 156 36.24 45.04 11.04
CA SER A 156 37.21 45.34 9.97
C SER A 156 37.84 44.09 9.32
N SER A 157 37.57 43.93 8.02
CA SER A 157 38.42 43.31 6.98
C SER A 157 39.89 43.78 7.11
N THR A 158 40.96 43.09 6.73
CA THR A 158 41.32 42.22 5.60
C THR A 158 42.72 41.65 5.97
N THR A 159 43.20 40.49 5.50
CA THR A 159 44.27 40.37 4.48
C THR A 159 44.54 38.88 4.18
N THR A 160 44.71 38.62 2.89
CA THR A 160 45.03 37.41 2.14
C THR A 160 46.32 36.67 2.51
N THR A 161 46.35 35.35 2.33
CA THR A 161 47.34 34.64 1.48
C THR A 161 46.97 33.17 1.23
N ALA A 162 46.89 32.81 -0.05
CA ALA A 162 47.31 31.54 -0.68
C ALA A 162 46.70 30.19 -0.22
N LYS A 163 46.38 29.19 -1.05
CA LYS A 163 46.42 28.93 -2.50
C LYS A 163 45.87 27.50 -2.71
N ALA A 164 45.50 27.21 -3.95
CA ALA A 164 45.40 25.90 -4.60
C ALA A 164 44.01 25.25 -4.73
N SER A 165 43.34 25.66 -5.81
CA SER A 165 42.45 24.78 -6.59
C SER A 165 43.22 24.18 -7.78
N LYS A 166 42.73 23.02 -8.23
CA LYS A 166 43.03 22.27 -9.48
C LYS A 166 44.32 21.42 -9.51
N LYS A 167 44.15 20.09 -9.59
CA LYS A 167 44.07 19.33 -10.86
C LYS A 167 44.16 17.81 -10.62
N SER A 168 43.10 17.07 -10.97
CA SER A 168 43.23 15.88 -11.83
C SER A 168 41.87 15.28 -12.20
N LYS A 169 41.30 15.78 -13.31
CA LYS A 169 40.72 14.86 -14.30
C LYS A 169 41.87 13.96 -14.76
N LYS A 170 41.79 12.65 -14.47
CA LYS A 170 42.29 11.50 -15.27
C LYS A 170 42.55 10.30 -14.35
N LYS A 171 41.53 9.47 -14.17
CA LYS A 171 41.58 8.00 -14.04
C LYS A 171 40.16 7.49 -14.25
N THR A 172 39.76 7.38 -15.51
CA THR A 172 39.68 6.11 -16.26
C THR A 172 38.44 5.32 -15.90
N ALA A 173 37.48 5.40 -16.82
CA ALA A 173 36.54 4.34 -17.16
C ALA A 173 37.07 2.94 -16.83
N LYS A 174 36.45 2.27 -15.85
CA LYS A 174 36.38 0.81 -15.71
C LYS A 174 35.53 0.46 -14.48
N SER A 175 34.20 0.40 -14.68
CA SER A 175 33.32 -0.49 -13.90
C SER A 175 31.93 -0.67 -14.54
N SER A 176 31.55 0.10 -15.55
CA SER A 176 30.32 -0.12 -16.33
C SER A 176 30.41 -1.22 -17.41
N LYS A 177 31.41 -2.11 -17.36
CA LYS A 177 31.64 -3.15 -18.38
C LYS A 177 31.79 -4.54 -17.77
N ALA A 178 30.82 -4.96 -16.97
CA ALA A 178 30.70 -6.35 -16.53
C ALA A 178 29.24 -6.70 -16.20
N LYS A 179 28.34 -6.73 -17.21
CA LYS A 179 27.16 -7.62 -17.24
C LYS A 179 26.32 -7.58 -18.54
N THR A 180 26.59 -6.67 -19.48
CA THR A 180 25.83 -6.57 -20.74
C THR A 180 26.53 -7.17 -21.98
N ALA A 181 27.61 -7.94 -21.82
CA ALA A 181 28.31 -8.59 -22.93
C ALA A 181 27.94 -10.08 -23.16
N LYS A 182 27.13 -10.70 -22.29
CA LYS A 182 26.77 -12.13 -22.41
C LYS A 182 25.43 -12.39 -23.13
N ALA A 183 24.67 -11.34 -23.47
CA ALA A 183 23.34 -11.45 -24.09
C ALA A 183 23.34 -11.25 -25.63
N ALA A 184 24.36 -10.61 -26.21
CA ALA A 184 24.40 -10.33 -27.64
C ALA A 184 25.02 -11.47 -28.49
N LYS A 185 25.92 -12.29 -27.92
CA LYS A 185 26.60 -13.37 -28.67
C LYS A 185 25.76 -14.66 -28.81
N LYS A 186 24.64 -14.80 -28.08
CA LYS A 186 23.74 -15.97 -28.15
C LYS A 186 22.57 -15.81 -29.14
N LYS A 187 22.29 -14.58 -29.60
CA LYS A 187 21.24 -14.30 -30.59
C LYS A 187 21.74 -14.37 -32.03
N THR A 188 22.99 -14.02 -32.32
CA THR A 188 23.57 -14.10 -33.67
C THR A 188 23.92 -15.54 -34.09
N ALA A 189 24.33 -16.41 -33.16
CA ALA A 189 24.60 -17.83 -33.45
C ALA A 189 23.33 -18.66 -33.73
N LYS A 190 22.16 -18.26 -33.21
CA LYS A 190 20.88 -18.95 -33.44
C LYS A 190 20.22 -18.55 -34.76
N ALA A 191 20.54 -17.38 -35.30
CA ALA A 191 20.09 -16.90 -36.60
C ALA A 191 20.87 -17.57 -37.75
N ALA A 192 22.20 -17.69 -37.65
CA ALA A 192 23.03 -18.35 -38.67
C ALA A 192 22.76 -19.87 -38.81
N LYS A 193 22.40 -20.54 -37.71
CA LYS A 193 22.05 -21.98 -37.76
C LYS A 193 20.65 -22.24 -38.35
N LYS A 194 19.78 -21.22 -38.40
CA LYS A 194 18.42 -21.32 -38.97
C LYS A 194 18.42 -21.12 -40.49
N THR A 195 19.30 -20.25 -41.00
CA THR A 195 19.48 -20.04 -42.45
C THR A 195 20.25 -21.20 -43.11
N ALA A 196 21.27 -21.75 -42.44
CA ALA A 196 21.99 -22.93 -42.96
C ALA A 196 21.14 -24.22 -43.00
N LYS A 197 20.17 -24.37 -42.08
CA LYS A 197 19.24 -25.51 -42.08
C LYS A 197 18.12 -25.38 -43.13
N ALA A 198 17.80 -24.16 -43.56
CA ALA A 198 16.85 -23.91 -44.65
C ALA A 198 17.50 -24.17 -46.03
N ALA A 199 18.75 -23.77 -46.23
CA ALA A 199 19.48 -24.02 -47.47
C ALA A 199 19.76 -25.52 -47.73
N LYS A 200 19.96 -26.32 -46.67
CA LYS A 200 20.21 -27.77 -46.80
C LYS A 200 18.94 -28.63 -46.97
N LYS A 201 17.75 -28.03 -46.88
CA LYS A 201 16.45 -28.71 -47.06
C LYS A 201 15.77 -28.42 -48.40
N GLY A 202 16.35 -27.55 -49.23
CA GLY A 202 15.90 -27.23 -50.59
C GLY A 202 16.80 -27.75 -51.70
N ALA A 203 17.81 -28.57 -51.36
CA ALA A 203 18.71 -29.23 -52.30
C ALA A 203 18.74 -30.73 -52.00
N LYS A 204 17.59 -31.38 -52.18
CA LYS A 204 17.46 -32.80 -52.52
C LYS A 204 16.03 -33.08 -52.98
#